data_AF-A0A960U227-F1
#
_entry.id   AF-A0A960U227-F1
#
_cell.length_a   1.000
_cell.length_b   1.000
_cell.length_c   1.000
_cell.angle_alpha   90.00
_cell.angle_beta   90.00
_cell.angle_gamma   90.00
#
_symmetry.space_group_name_H-M   'P 1'
#
loop_
_entity.id
_entity.type
_entity.pdbx_description
1 polymer ?
#
loop_
_entity_poly.entity_id
_entity_poly.type
_entity_poly.pdbx_seq_one_letter_code
_entity_poly.pdbx_strand_id
1 'polypeptide(L)'
;TEAYRDRWLKLGVAPSACHVVGNLKLDRPLPESEPADVDRVLEEFAAGRRLVVFASTHEGEEAGVFVCLDEARREDLNVAFVVAPRHKERFDAVAALLGGHEKYITKRRSAWRSGDIADILLLDTHGELPRAFAHAQAAFVGGSLAKVGGHNVAEPAAMGVPVIVGPHTQNFRAEVELLSKAEALKVATDINGVSACIRLWLLDEPLRQQAGQSGKEAVAANRGALGRTLDLLAEYGFLQSRFEPRSP
;
A
#
# COMPACT_ATOMS: atom_id res chain seq x y z
N THR A 1 -7.91 16.58 11.67
CA THR A 1 -8.85 15.73 12.44
C THR A 1 -9.44 16.55 13.57
N GLU A 2 -10.57 16.14 14.15
CA GLU A 2 -11.15 16.83 15.32
C GLU A 2 -10.14 16.93 16.47
N ALA A 3 -9.39 15.86 16.74
CA ALA A 3 -8.35 15.89 17.78
C ALA A 3 -7.27 16.97 17.57
N TYR A 4 -6.92 17.31 16.32
CA TYR A 4 -6.01 18.43 16.04
C TYR A 4 -6.70 19.78 16.18
N ARG A 5 -7.95 19.89 15.73
CA ARG A 5 -8.76 21.10 15.91
C ARG A 5 -8.87 21.46 17.38
N ASP A 6 -9.20 20.50 18.24
CA ASP A 6 -9.30 20.72 19.69
C ASP A 6 -7.99 21.22 20.32
N ARG A 7 -6.84 20.75 19.83
CA ARG A 7 -5.52 21.24 20.29
C ARG A 7 -5.30 22.69 19.88
N TRP A 8 -5.66 23.07 18.65
CA TRP A 8 -5.56 24.45 18.18
C TRP A 8 -6.51 25.40 18.93
N LEU A 9 -7.74 24.96 19.21
CA LEU A 9 -8.70 25.72 20.01
C LEU A 9 -8.16 25.96 21.43
N LYS A 10 -7.52 24.95 22.05
CA LYS A 10 -6.87 25.08 23.36
C LYS A 10 -5.69 26.06 23.37
N LEU A 11 -5.05 26.29 22.22
CA LEU A 11 -3.98 27.27 22.05
C LEU A 11 -4.50 28.69 21.75
N GLY A 12 -5.83 28.90 21.73
CA GLY A 12 -6.45 30.21 21.53
C GLY A 12 -6.75 30.57 20.07
N VAL A 13 -6.63 29.62 19.13
CA VAL A 13 -7.08 29.84 17.75
C VAL A 13 -8.60 30.00 17.73
N ALA A 14 -9.09 31.04 17.05
CA ALA A 14 -10.52 31.32 16.94
C ALA A 14 -11.27 30.13 16.30
N PRO A 15 -12.42 29.69 16.84
CA PRO A 15 -13.20 28.58 16.28
C PRO A 15 -13.59 28.77 14.82
N SER A 16 -13.89 30.01 14.41
CA SER A 16 -14.22 30.37 13.03
C SER A 16 -13.04 30.19 12.06
N ALA A 17 -11.80 30.22 12.55
CA ALA A 17 -10.58 30.07 11.76
C ALA A 17 -9.99 28.64 11.81
N CYS A 18 -10.66 27.69 12.46
CA CYS A 18 -10.15 26.32 12.64
C CYS A 18 -11.09 25.27 12.04
N HIS A 19 -10.77 24.83 10.82
CA HIS A 19 -11.59 23.93 10.02
C HIS A 19 -10.94 22.54 9.86
N VAL A 20 -11.73 21.48 9.96
CA VAL A 20 -11.28 20.12 9.63
C VAL A 20 -11.66 19.81 8.19
N VAL A 21 -10.68 19.90 7.29
CA VAL A 21 -10.87 19.64 5.85
C VAL A 21 -10.61 18.19 5.44
N GLY A 22 -10.13 17.34 6.34
CA GLY A 22 -9.73 15.95 6.04
C GLY A 22 -8.23 15.80 5.85
N ASN A 23 -7.80 14.76 5.13
CA ASN A 23 -6.39 14.43 4.94
C ASN A 23 -6.00 14.47 3.45
N LEU A 24 -5.19 15.46 3.08
CA LEU A 24 -4.70 15.67 1.71
C LEU A 24 -3.95 14.46 1.13
N LYS A 25 -3.37 13.60 1.98
CA LYS A 25 -2.67 12.39 1.53
C LYS A 25 -3.60 11.40 0.81
N LEU A 26 -4.91 11.47 1.05
CA LEU A 26 -5.92 10.60 0.43
C LEU A 26 -6.36 11.09 -0.96
N ASP A 27 -6.11 12.36 -1.28
CA ASP A 27 -6.47 13.00 -2.56
C ASP A 27 -5.43 12.79 -3.66
N ARG A 28 -4.35 12.06 -3.38
CA ARG A 28 -3.29 11.84 -4.37
C ARG A 28 -3.87 11.11 -5.60
N PRO A 29 -3.73 11.67 -6.82
CA PRO A 29 -4.18 11.00 -8.03
C PRO A 29 -3.35 9.74 -8.26
N LEU A 30 -3.97 8.74 -8.90
CA LEU A 30 -3.23 7.61 -9.44
C LEU A 30 -2.30 8.10 -10.56
N PRO A 31 -1.09 7.55 -10.71
CA PRO A 31 -0.16 7.98 -11.76
C PRO A 31 -0.78 7.84 -13.16
N GLU A 32 -0.54 8.84 -14.02
CA GLU A 32 -1.21 8.99 -15.33
C GLU A 32 -0.64 8.09 -16.44
N SER A 33 0.56 7.53 -16.26
CA SER A 33 1.19 6.68 -17.29
C SER A 33 1.90 5.49 -16.65
N GLU A 34 1.57 4.30 -17.13
CA GLU A 34 2.18 3.04 -16.70
C GLU A 34 2.83 2.34 -17.91
N PRO A 35 3.84 1.48 -17.68
CA PRO A 35 4.39 0.66 -18.76
C PRO A 35 3.28 -0.20 -19.39
N ALA A 36 3.18 -0.19 -20.72
CA ALA A 36 2.08 -0.85 -21.43
C ALA A 36 2.01 -2.38 -21.22
N ASP A 37 3.07 -3.01 -20.70
CA ASP A 37 3.17 -4.46 -20.51
C ASP A 37 3.04 -4.93 -19.06
N VAL A 38 2.85 -4.04 -18.08
CA VAL A 38 2.84 -4.40 -16.64
C VAL A 38 1.74 -5.41 -16.30
N ASP A 39 0.52 -5.20 -16.80
CA ASP A 39 -0.60 -6.10 -16.54
C ASP A 39 -0.32 -7.50 -17.11
N ARG A 40 0.16 -7.58 -18.35
CA ARG A 40 0.56 -8.84 -18.98
C ARG A 40 1.64 -9.57 -18.18
N VAL A 41 2.65 -8.84 -17.70
CA VAL A 41 3.75 -9.44 -16.91
C VAL A 41 3.25 -9.94 -15.57
N LEU A 42 2.37 -9.20 -14.89
CA LEU A 42 1.78 -9.62 -13.61
C LEU A 42 0.86 -10.84 -13.79
N GLU A 43 0.09 -10.90 -14.87
CA GLU A 43 -0.76 -12.05 -15.21
C GLU A 43 0.08 -13.29 -15.56
N GLU A 44 1.10 -13.14 -16.42
CA GLU A 44 2.05 -14.21 -16.75
C GLU A 44 2.80 -14.69 -15.50
N PHE A 45 3.26 -13.76 -14.64
CA PHE A 45 3.93 -14.10 -13.39
C PHE A 45 2.99 -14.81 -12.44
N ALA A 46 1.79 -14.30 -12.20
CA ALA A 46 0.84 -14.92 -11.30
C ALA A 46 0.46 -16.32 -11.79
N ALA A 47 0.25 -16.51 -13.09
CA ALA A 47 -0.07 -17.81 -13.71
C ALA A 47 -1.20 -18.56 -12.97
N GLY A 48 -2.25 -17.82 -12.58
CA GLY A 48 -3.40 -18.35 -11.82
C GLY A 48 -3.18 -18.50 -10.31
N ARG A 49 -2.00 -18.16 -9.79
CA ARG A 49 -1.71 -18.07 -8.35
C ARG A 49 -2.28 -16.78 -7.78
N ARG A 50 -2.60 -16.82 -6.48
CA ARG A 50 -2.96 -15.60 -5.75
C ARG A 50 -1.72 -14.72 -5.58
N LEU A 51 -1.85 -13.42 -5.80
CA LEU A 51 -0.77 -12.45 -5.71
C LEU A 51 -0.80 -11.73 -4.37
N VAL A 52 0.35 -11.68 -3.69
CA VAL A 52 0.53 -10.88 -2.46
C VAL A 52 1.66 -9.89 -2.68
N VAL A 53 1.43 -8.63 -2.30
CA VAL A 53 2.38 -7.54 -2.56
C VAL A 53 3.04 -7.08 -1.25
N PHE A 54 4.37 -7.13 -1.22
CA PHE A 54 5.21 -6.48 -0.22
C PHE A 54 5.62 -5.13 -0.77
N ALA A 55 4.85 -4.10 -0.41
CA ALA A 55 4.93 -2.77 -0.97
C ALA A 55 5.82 -1.85 -0.12
N SER A 56 6.68 -1.06 -0.78
CA SER A 56 7.52 -0.05 -0.13
C SER A 56 8.38 -0.60 1.02
N THR A 57 9.00 -1.76 0.82
CA THR A 57 9.80 -2.44 1.85
C THR A 57 11.09 -1.69 2.18
N HIS A 58 11.56 -1.89 3.41
CA HIS A 58 12.82 -1.42 3.95
C HIS A 58 13.70 -2.57 4.43
N GLU A 59 14.97 -2.26 4.69
CA GLU A 59 15.95 -3.24 5.15
C GLU A 59 15.46 -3.98 6.41
N GLY A 60 15.59 -5.30 6.37
CA GLY A 60 15.08 -6.20 7.40
C GLY A 60 13.65 -6.71 7.15
N GLU A 61 12.93 -6.18 6.16
CA GLU A 61 11.56 -6.63 5.84
C GLU A 61 11.52 -7.58 4.65
N GLU A 62 12.43 -7.45 3.67
CA GLU A 62 12.34 -8.20 2.41
C GLU A 62 12.50 -9.71 2.59
N ALA A 63 13.41 -10.15 3.46
CA ALA A 63 13.61 -11.57 3.76
C ALA A 63 12.35 -12.24 4.35
N GLY A 64 11.41 -11.44 4.87
CA GLY A 64 10.17 -11.94 5.42
C GLY A 64 9.25 -12.63 4.39
N VAL A 65 9.47 -12.37 3.10
CA VAL A 65 8.74 -13.07 2.02
C VAL A 65 8.99 -14.58 2.06
N PHE A 66 10.17 -15.03 2.48
CA PHE A 66 10.50 -16.45 2.57
C PHE A 66 9.69 -17.14 3.66
N VAL A 67 9.52 -16.50 4.82
CA VAL A 67 8.66 -16.98 5.91
C VAL A 67 7.22 -17.10 5.41
N CYS A 68 6.73 -16.09 4.67
CA CYS A 68 5.37 -16.11 4.16
C CYS A 68 5.16 -17.21 3.11
N LEU A 69 6.13 -17.42 2.22
CA LEU A 69 6.12 -18.52 1.25
C LEU A 69 6.20 -19.90 1.92
N ASP A 70 6.99 -20.05 2.98
CA ASP A 70 7.11 -21.29 3.74
C ASP A 70 5.77 -21.67 4.36
N GLU A 71 5.14 -20.73 5.07
CA GLU A 71 3.84 -20.93 5.70
C GLU A 71 2.75 -21.20 4.66
N ALA A 72 2.74 -20.46 3.54
CA ALA A 72 1.78 -20.67 2.46
C ALA A 72 1.91 -22.06 1.83
N ARG A 73 3.15 -22.54 1.58
CA ARG A 73 3.37 -23.90 1.08
C ARG A 73 2.94 -24.97 2.07
N ARG A 74 3.10 -24.75 3.39
CA ARG A 74 2.62 -25.69 4.42
C ARG A 74 1.10 -25.84 4.45
N GLU A 75 0.38 -24.78 4.09
CA GLU A 75 -1.10 -24.77 4.02
C GLU A 75 -1.62 -25.04 2.59
N ASP A 76 -0.76 -25.51 1.66
CA ASP A 76 -1.09 -25.78 0.26
C ASP A 76 -1.74 -24.57 -0.46
N LEU A 77 -1.31 -23.36 -0.10
CA LEU A 77 -1.79 -22.13 -0.71
C LEU A 77 -1.03 -21.84 -2.00
N ASN A 78 -1.76 -21.79 -3.11
CA ASN A 78 -1.20 -21.43 -4.41
C ASN A 78 -0.99 -19.90 -4.52
N VAL A 79 0.21 -19.43 -4.17
CA VAL A 79 0.54 -18.00 -4.03
C VAL A 79 1.84 -17.62 -4.74
N ALA A 80 1.91 -16.37 -5.21
CA ALA A 80 3.09 -15.71 -5.73
C ALA A 80 3.28 -14.37 -5.03
N PHE A 81 4.53 -13.93 -4.85
CA PHE A 81 4.84 -12.69 -4.13
C PHE A 81 5.48 -11.65 -5.03
N VAL A 82 5.01 -10.42 -4.90
CA VAL A 82 5.67 -9.24 -5.48
C VAL A 82 6.38 -8.50 -4.35
N VAL A 83 7.65 -8.17 -4.53
CA VAL A 83 8.42 -7.35 -3.58
C VAL A 83 8.79 -6.04 -4.27
N ALA A 84 8.43 -4.92 -3.66
CA ALA A 84 8.68 -3.57 -4.19
C ALA A 84 9.44 -2.73 -3.15
N PRO A 85 10.78 -2.66 -3.22
CA PRO A 85 11.57 -1.85 -2.31
C PRO A 85 11.24 -0.36 -2.45
N ARG A 86 11.29 0.38 -1.34
CA ARG A 86 10.96 1.81 -1.35
C ARG A 86 11.95 2.67 -2.15
N HIS A 87 13.21 2.23 -2.20
CA HIS A 87 14.38 2.99 -2.62
C HIS A 87 15.10 2.29 -3.77
N LYS A 88 15.36 3.00 -4.88
CA LYS A 88 15.95 2.45 -6.11
C LYS A 88 17.35 1.91 -5.88
N GLU A 89 18.11 2.64 -5.07
CA GLU A 89 19.47 2.31 -4.66
C GLU A 89 19.58 0.95 -3.95
N ARG A 90 18.45 0.41 -3.47
CA ARG A 90 18.39 -0.92 -2.83
C ARG A 90 18.00 -2.05 -3.77
N PHE A 91 17.63 -1.80 -5.03
CA PHE A 91 17.16 -2.86 -5.93
C PHE A 91 18.18 -3.98 -6.12
N ASP A 92 19.45 -3.64 -6.31
CA ASP A 92 20.50 -4.65 -6.47
C ASP A 92 20.74 -5.45 -5.19
N ALA A 93 20.76 -4.79 -4.03
CA ALA A 93 20.92 -5.44 -2.73
C ALA A 93 19.75 -6.40 -2.44
N VAL A 94 18.52 -5.97 -2.72
CA VAL A 94 17.32 -6.81 -2.53
C VAL A 94 17.31 -7.97 -3.54
N ALA A 95 17.72 -7.74 -4.79
CA ALA A 95 17.84 -8.81 -5.76
C ALA A 95 18.88 -9.87 -5.36
N ALA A 96 20.02 -9.44 -4.81
CA ALA A 96 21.05 -10.35 -4.30
C ALA A 96 20.53 -11.17 -3.09
N LEU A 97 19.84 -10.51 -2.16
CA LEU A 97 19.20 -11.16 -1.02
C LEU A 97 18.16 -12.21 -1.47
N LEU A 98 17.27 -11.83 -2.38
CA LEU A 98 16.18 -12.68 -2.84
C LEU A 98 16.65 -13.80 -3.78
N GLY A 99 17.68 -13.54 -4.59
CA GLY A 99 18.28 -14.51 -5.51
C GLY A 99 19.24 -15.49 -4.85
N GLY A 100 19.78 -15.16 -3.67
CA GLY A 100 20.65 -16.05 -2.90
C GLY A 100 19.92 -17.18 -2.15
N HIS A 101 18.58 -17.18 -2.15
CA HIS A 101 17.80 -18.17 -1.41
C HIS A 101 17.43 -19.38 -2.28
N GLU A 102 18.13 -20.50 -2.08
CA GLU A 102 18.07 -21.69 -2.96
C GLU A 102 16.68 -22.33 -3.12
N LYS A 103 15.78 -22.15 -2.15
CA LYS A 103 14.43 -22.75 -2.16
C LYS A 103 13.42 -22.09 -3.12
N TYR A 104 13.66 -20.83 -3.49
CA TYR A 104 12.67 -20.01 -4.19
C TYR A 104 13.28 -19.33 -5.41
N ILE A 105 12.51 -19.28 -6.49
CA ILE A 105 12.97 -18.64 -7.72
C ILE A 105 12.55 -17.17 -7.68
N THR A 106 13.53 -16.26 -7.74
CA THR A 106 13.29 -14.82 -7.83
C THR A 106 13.61 -14.31 -9.24
N LYS A 107 12.75 -13.45 -9.79
CA LYS A 107 13.02 -12.70 -11.01
C LYS A 107 12.84 -11.20 -10.79
N ARG A 108 13.67 -10.40 -11.46
CA ARG A 108 13.49 -8.95 -11.52
C ARG A 108 12.49 -8.60 -12.60
N ARG A 109 11.65 -7.58 -12.36
CA ARG A 109 10.69 -7.07 -13.32
C ARG A 109 11.37 -6.55 -14.59
N SER A 110 12.50 -5.86 -14.45
CA SER A 110 13.31 -5.37 -15.56
C SER A 110 13.91 -6.46 -16.46
N ALA A 111 14.01 -7.70 -15.94
CA ALA A 111 14.60 -8.84 -16.63
C ALA A 111 13.57 -9.92 -17.00
N TRP A 112 12.29 -9.68 -16.75
CA TRP A 112 11.21 -10.64 -17.02
C TRP A 112 11.10 -10.93 -18.52
N ARG A 113 11.01 -12.21 -18.87
CA ARG A 113 10.74 -12.68 -20.22
C ARG A 113 9.49 -13.54 -20.23
N SER A 114 8.69 -13.45 -21.29
CA SER A 114 7.49 -14.29 -21.41
C SER A 114 7.88 -15.77 -21.32
N GLY A 115 7.15 -16.52 -20.49
CA GLY A 115 7.44 -17.91 -20.15
C GLY A 115 8.41 -18.10 -18.96
N ASP A 116 8.92 -17.02 -18.35
CA ASP A 116 9.65 -17.13 -17.09
C ASP A 116 8.75 -17.70 -15.98
N ILE A 117 9.37 -18.46 -15.06
CA ILE A 117 8.72 -18.98 -13.85
C ILE A 117 9.47 -18.41 -12.65
N ALA A 118 8.73 -17.91 -11.66
CA ALA A 118 9.29 -17.41 -10.41
C ALA A 118 8.27 -17.54 -9.27
N ASP A 119 8.75 -17.70 -8.04
CA ASP A 119 7.94 -17.56 -6.81
C ASP A 119 7.82 -16.09 -6.39
N ILE A 120 8.87 -15.30 -6.65
CA ILE A 120 9.01 -13.91 -6.24
C ILE A 120 9.33 -13.03 -7.46
N LEU A 121 8.54 -11.98 -7.67
CA LEU A 121 8.83 -10.92 -8.63
C LEU A 121 9.30 -9.67 -7.88
N LEU A 122 10.55 -9.28 -8.10
CA LEU A 122 11.08 -8.01 -7.59
C LEU A 122 10.71 -6.88 -8.55
N LEU A 123 9.89 -5.93 -8.11
CA LEU A 123 9.66 -4.68 -8.85
C LEU A 123 10.84 -3.74 -8.65
N ASP A 124 11.74 -3.74 -9.63
CA ASP A 124 12.92 -2.86 -9.72
C ASP A 124 12.73 -1.72 -10.73
N THR A 125 11.48 -1.35 -10.98
CA THR A 125 11.04 -0.31 -11.92
C THR A 125 10.07 0.65 -11.24
N HIS A 126 9.77 1.78 -11.89
CA HIS A 126 8.96 2.86 -11.30
C HIS A 126 7.53 2.85 -11.82
N GLY A 127 6.58 3.17 -10.94
CA GLY A 127 5.18 3.39 -11.33
C GLY A 127 4.34 2.13 -11.51
N GLU A 128 4.89 0.93 -11.25
CA GLU A 128 4.19 -0.35 -11.46
C GLU A 128 3.45 -0.87 -10.22
N LEU A 129 3.73 -0.30 -9.05
CA LEU A 129 3.11 -0.71 -7.79
C LEU A 129 1.56 -0.59 -7.76
N PRO A 130 0.94 0.48 -8.31
CA PRO A 130 -0.53 0.55 -8.40
C PRO A 130 -1.13 -0.64 -9.15
N ARG A 131 -0.48 -1.10 -10.22
CA ARG A 131 -0.92 -2.26 -11.00
C ARG A 131 -0.73 -3.56 -10.25
N ALA A 132 0.39 -3.72 -9.54
CA ALA A 132 0.55 -4.86 -8.65
C ALA A 132 -0.58 -4.97 -7.63
N PHE A 133 -1.07 -3.84 -7.08
CA PHE A 133 -2.25 -3.85 -6.20
C PHE A 133 -3.54 -4.26 -6.92
N ALA A 134 -3.76 -3.82 -8.16
CA ALA A 134 -4.95 -4.21 -8.93
C ALA A 134 -5.10 -5.74 -9.10
N HIS A 135 -3.98 -6.48 -9.08
CA HIS A 135 -3.95 -7.95 -9.16
C HIS A 135 -3.86 -8.66 -7.80
N ALA A 136 -3.67 -7.91 -6.71
CA ALA A 136 -3.35 -8.46 -5.39
C ALA A 136 -4.58 -8.93 -4.59
N GLN A 137 -4.39 -9.99 -3.80
CA GLN A 137 -5.37 -10.43 -2.80
C GLN A 137 -5.06 -9.88 -1.40
N ALA A 138 -3.81 -9.49 -1.14
CA ALA A 138 -3.39 -8.85 0.10
C ALA A 138 -2.13 -8.02 -0.14
N ALA A 139 -1.92 -6.97 0.67
CA ALA A 139 -0.71 -6.17 0.62
C ALA A 139 -0.10 -5.96 2.01
N PHE A 140 1.18 -6.27 2.18
CA PHE A 140 1.98 -5.77 3.30
C PHE A 140 2.64 -4.46 2.89
N VAL A 141 2.39 -3.38 3.64
CA VAL A 141 3.01 -2.07 3.40
C VAL A 141 4.16 -1.89 4.39
N GLY A 142 5.39 -1.91 3.86
CA GLY A 142 6.64 -1.88 4.61
C GLY A 142 6.97 -0.52 5.23
N GLY A 143 8.22 -0.39 5.67
CA GLY A 143 8.67 0.66 6.58
C GLY A 143 7.93 0.62 7.93
N SER A 144 7.23 -0.47 8.21
CA SER A 144 6.25 -0.58 9.28
C SER A 144 6.59 -1.70 10.28
N LEU A 145 7.28 -2.76 9.85
CA LEU A 145 8.04 -3.64 10.74
C LEU A 145 9.41 -3.04 11.02
N ALA A 146 10.04 -2.42 10.03
CA ALA A 146 11.18 -1.55 10.23
C ALA A 146 10.74 -0.25 10.93
N LYS A 147 11.61 0.35 11.75
CA LYS A 147 11.33 1.59 12.51
C LYS A 147 11.39 2.86 11.64
N VAL A 148 10.77 2.84 10.46
CA VAL A 148 10.78 3.96 9.49
C VAL A 148 9.54 4.84 9.64
N GLY A 149 8.42 4.25 10.06
CA GLY A 149 7.17 4.96 10.37
C GLY A 149 6.02 4.73 9.37
N GLY A 150 6.17 3.75 8.48
CA GLY A 150 5.17 3.28 7.53
C GLY A 150 5.20 3.99 6.18
N HIS A 151 4.46 3.44 5.22
CA HIS A 151 4.22 4.01 3.88
C HIS A 151 2.72 4.11 3.58
N ASN A 152 2.40 4.49 2.35
CA ASN A 152 1.03 4.76 1.89
C ASN A 152 0.15 3.50 1.90
N VAL A 153 -0.72 3.40 2.89
CA VAL A 153 -1.74 2.34 3.01
C VAL A 153 -3.03 2.64 2.22
N ALA A 154 -3.24 3.89 1.80
CA ALA A 154 -4.47 4.31 1.15
C ALA A 154 -4.56 3.81 -0.30
N GLU A 155 -3.42 3.65 -0.98
CA GLU A 155 -3.36 3.19 -2.36
C GLU A 155 -3.83 1.73 -2.53
N PRO A 156 -3.31 0.73 -1.80
CA PRO A 156 -3.86 -0.63 -1.86
C PRO A 156 -5.32 -0.68 -1.39
N ALA A 157 -5.68 0.05 -0.33
CA ALA A 157 -7.05 0.09 0.17
C ALA A 157 -8.05 0.65 -0.86
N ALA A 158 -7.67 1.71 -1.60
CA ALA A 158 -8.49 2.27 -2.67
C ALA A 158 -8.72 1.29 -3.84
N MET A 159 -7.79 0.35 -4.04
CA MET A 159 -7.92 -0.74 -5.01
C MET A 159 -8.74 -1.93 -4.49
N GLY A 160 -9.24 -1.86 -3.25
CA GLY A 160 -9.97 -2.96 -2.62
C GLY A 160 -9.07 -4.08 -2.10
N VAL A 161 -7.79 -3.79 -1.85
CA VAL A 161 -6.83 -4.76 -1.31
C VAL A 161 -6.73 -4.60 0.21
N PRO A 162 -7.01 -5.66 1.00
CA PRO A 162 -6.76 -5.65 2.45
C PRO A 162 -5.28 -5.42 2.79
N VAL A 163 -5.03 -4.62 3.80
CA VAL A 163 -3.69 -4.08 4.11
C VAL A 163 -3.12 -4.64 5.41
N ILE A 164 -1.86 -5.07 5.40
CA ILE A 164 -1.10 -5.39 6.62
C ILE A 164 -0.01 -4.35 6.80
N VAL A 165 0.20 -3.94 8.05
CA VAL A 165 1.33 -3.11 8.47
C VAL A 165 1.95 -3.69 9.73
N GLY A 166 3.21 -3.35 9.97
CA GLY A 166 3.87 -3.53 11.25
C GLY A 166 3.47 -2.47 12.29
N PRO A 167 4.07 -2.49 13.50
CA PRO A 167 3.69 -1.59 14.59
C PRO A 167 4.16 -0.13 14.40
N HIS A 168 5.05 0.15 13.45
CA HIS A 168 5.66 1.47 13.25
C HIS A 168 4.96 2.26 12.13
N THR A 169 3.88 2.95 12.46
CA THR A 169 2.99 3.62 11.47
C THR A 169 2.85 5.13 11.69
N GLN A 170 3.77 5.76 12.42
CA GLN A 170 3.62 7.15 12.88
C GLN A 170 3.43 8.16 11.73
N ASN A 171 4.01 7.91 10.55
CA ASN A 171 3.89 8.81 9.38
C ASN A 171 2.53 8.70 8.68
N PHE A 172 1.79 7.60 8.90
CA PHE A 172 0.50 7.27 8.28
C PHE A 172 -0.55 6.87 9.32
N ARG A 173 -0.42 7.38 10.55
CA ARG A 173 -1.23 6.98 11.69
C ARG A 173 -2.72 7.21 11.45
N ALA A 174 -3.09 8.32 10.83
CA ALA A 174 -4.49 8.66 10.57
C ALA A 174 -5.14 7.69 9.57
N GLU A 175 -4.40 7.32 8.52
CA GLU A 175 -4.83 6.38 7.49
C GLU A 175 -4.91 4.96 8.06
N VAL A 176 -3.94 4.56 8.89
CA VAL A 176 -3.96 3.27 9.59
C VAL A 176 -5.14 3.19 10.55
N GLU A 177 -5.38 4.22 11.37
CA GLU A 177 -6.54 4.28 12.28
C GLU A 177 -7.87 4.23 11.51
N LEU A 178 -7.97 4.92 10.37
CA LEU A 178 -9.14 4.89 9.50
C LEU A 178 -9.41 3.47 8.98
N LEU A 179 -8.40 2.82 8.40
CA LEU A 179 -8.54 1.49 7.81
C LEU A 179 -8.72 0.38 8.85
N SER A 180 -8.09 0.50 10.02
CA SER A 180 -8.33 -0.42 11.14
C SER A 180 -9.78 -0.35 11.64
N LYS A 181 -10.35 0.84 11.75
CA LYS A 181 -11.78 1.01 12.13
C LYS A 181 -12.73 0.44 11.08
N ALA A 182 -12.34 0.45 9.81
CA ALA A 182 -13.08 -0.15 8.71
C ALA A 182 -12.83 -1.66 8.56
N GLU A 183 -12.05 -2.28 9.44
CA GLU A 183 -11.64 -3.70 9.37
C GLU A 183 -10.91 -4.08 8.07
N ALA A 184 -10.40 -3.08 7.35
CA ALA A 184 -9.68 -3.22 6.08
C ALA A 184 -8.16 -3.41 6.26
N LEU A 185 -7.66 -3.16 7.48
CA LEU A 185 -6.24 -3.22 7.80
C LEU A 185 -5.98 -3.98 9.09
N LYS A 186 -4.95 -4.83 9.09
CA LYS A 186 -4.43 -5.54 10.26
C LYS A 186 -3.03 -5.05 10.61
N VAL A 187 -2.76 -4.96 11.91
CA VAL A 187 -1.44 -4.63 12.45
C VAL A 187 -0.80 -5.92 12.98
N ALA A 188 0.33 -6.30 12.40
CA ALA A 188 1.13 -7.45 12.83
C ALA A 188 2.39 -6.96 13.57
N THR A 189 2.80 -7.63 14.64
CA THR A 189 3.98 -7.20 15.42
C THR A 189 5.30 -7.68 14.84
N ASP A 190 5.26 -8.74 14.02
CA ASP A 190 6.41 -9.36 13.38
C ASP A 190 6.00 -10.04 12.07
N ILE A 191 6.96 -10.66 11.40
CA ILE A 191 6.72 -11.34 10.11
C ILE A 191 5.81 -12.57 10.22
N ASN A 192 5.77 -13.25 11.36
CA ASN A 192 4.87 -14.38 11.55
C ASN A 192 3.42 -13.90 11.62
N GLY A 193 3.18 -12.76 12.29
CA GLY A 193 1.90 -12.07 12.27
C GLY A 193 1.49 -11.59 10.89
N VAL A 194 2.44 -11.09 10.08
CA VAL A 194 2.18 -10.72 8.68
C VAL A 194 1.75 -11.97 7.89
N SER A 195 2.49 -13.06 8.00
CA SER A 195 2.14 -14.33 7.35
C SER A 195 0.77 -14.84 7.78
N ALA A 196 0.44 -14.81 9.07
CA ALA A 196 -0.88 -15.23 9.57
C ALA A 196 -2.02 -14.39 8.97
N CYS A 197 -1.84 -13.07 8.84
CA CYS A 197 -2.83 -12.20 8.21
C CYS A 197 -2.97 -12.48 6.71
N ILE A 198 -1.87 -12.75 6.00
CA ILE A 198 -1.89 -13.14 4.58
C ILE A 198 -2.72 -14.42 4.44
N ARG A 199 -2.41 -15.46 5.21
CA ARG A 199 -3.10 -16.75 5.13
C ARG A 199 -4.59 -16.63 5.44
N LEU A 200 -4.96 -15.85 6.45
CA LEU A 200 -6.36 -15.55 6.77
C LEU A 200 -7.13 -15.05 5.54
N TRP A 201 -6.60 -14.08 4.79
CA TRP A 201 -7.29 -13.55 3.60
C TRP A 201 -7.16 -14.43 2.36
N LEU A 202 -6.15 -15.29 2.27
CA LEU A 202 -6.04 -16.26 1.18
C LEU A 202 -7.01 -17.44 1.37
N LEU A 203 -7.27 -17.84 2.63
CA LEU A 203 -8.18 -18.92 3.00
C LEU A 203 -9.65 -18.48 3.03
N ASP A 204 -9.93 -17.26 3.48
CA ASP A 204 -11.30 -16.72 3.61
C ASP A 204 -11.54 -15.61 2.57
N GLU A 205 -12.04 -16.02 1.41
CA GLU A 205 -12.38 -15.09 0.33
C GLU A 205 -13.49 -14.10 0.68
N PRO A 206 -14.64 -14.51 1.27
CA PRO A 206 -15.65 -13.56 1.72
C PRO A 206 -15.10 -12.49 2.67
N LEU A 207 -14.31 -12.89 3.67
CA LEU A 207 -13.68 -11.96 4.62
C LEU A 207 -12.71 -11.01 3.90
N ARG A 208 -11.90 -11.53 2.97
CA ARG A 208 -10.99 -10.72 2.15
C ARG A 208 -11.75 -9.68 1.34
N GLN A 209 -12.81 -10.09 0.64
CA GLN A 209 -13.62 -9.20 -0.20
C GLN A 209 -14.31 -8.12 0.64
N GLN A 210 -14.84 -8.49 1.82
CA GLN A 210 -15.42 -7.53 2.76
C GLN A 210 -14.38 -6.51 3.24
N ALA A 211 -13.21 -6.95 3.69
CA ALA A 211 -12.13 -6.07 4.12
C ALA A 211 -11.67 -5.11 3.00
N GLY A 212 -11.56 -5.64 1.77
CA GLY A 212 -11.22 -4.84 0.59
C GLY A 212 -12.26 -3.76 0.29
N GLN A 213 -13.54 -4.14 0.25
CA GLN A 213 -14.64 -3.22 -0.01
C GLN A 213 -14.73 -2.12 1.07
N SER A 214 -14.64 -2.49 2.34
CA SER A 214 -14.63 -1.52 3.45
C SER A 214 -13.45 -0.54 3.35
N GLY A 215 -12.27 -1.02 2.93
CA GLY A 215 -11.10 -0.17 2.71
C GLY A 215 -11.32 0.85 1.59
N LYS A 216 -11.89 0.39 0.47
CA LYS A 216 -12.22 1.24 -0.68
C LYS A 216 -13.22 2.32 -0.31
N GLU A 217 -14.28 1.96 0.40
CA GLU A 217 -15.30 2.90 0.89
C GLU A 217 -14.73 3.90 1.88
N ALA A 218 -13.92 3.44 2.85
CA ALA A 218 -13.29 4.31 3.83
C ALA A 218 -12.38 5.36 3.19
N VAL A 219 -11.57 4.96 2.19
CA VAL A 219 -10.73 5.91 1.44
C VAL A 219 -11.59 6.87 0.62
N ALA A 220 -12.59 6.36 -0.12
CA ALA A 220 -13.46 7.20 -0.94
C ALA A 220 -14.22 8.25 -0.10
N ALA A 221 -14.75 7.86 1.05
CA ALA A 221 -15.48 8.75 1.97
C ALA A 221 -14.60 9.85 2.58
N ASN A 222 -13.28 9.64 2.63
CA ASN A 222 -12.32 10.58 3.22
C ASN A 222 -11.50 11.38 2.18
N ARG A 223 -11.79 11.20 0.88
CA ARG A 223 -11.29 12.07 -0.20
C ARG A 223 -11.98 13.43 -0.22
N GLY A 224 -11.51 14.32 -1.09
CA GLY A 224 -11.99 15.69 -1.27
C GLY A 224 -11.39 16.69 -0.30
N ALA A 225 -10.34 16.35 0.44
CA ALA A 225 -9.72 17.29 1.37
C ALA A 225 -9.02 18.43 0.62
N LEU A 226 -8.48 18.16 -0.56
CA LEU A 226 -7.94 19.19 -1.45
C LEU A 226 -9.00 20.21 -1.84
N GLY A 227 -10.15 19.75 -2.36
CA GLY A 227 -11.26 20.64 -2.74
C GLY A 227 -11.73 21.50 -1.57
N ARG A 228 -12.03 20.88 -0.42
CA ARG A 228 -12.42 21.62 0.80
C ARG A 228 -11.37 22.62 1.28
N THR A 229 -10.08 22.30 1.11
CA THR A 229 -8.98 23.23 1.44
C THR A 229 -8.95 24.42 0.48
N LEU A 230 -9.10 24.17 -0.83
CA LEU A 230 -9.13 25.23 -1.83
C LEU A 230 -10.36 26.13 -1.66
N ASP A 231 -11.52 25.57 -1.36
CA ASP A 231 -12.75 26.32 -1.12
C ASP A 231 -12.59 27.28 0.07
N LEU A 232 -12.02 26.81 1.19
CA LEU A 232 -11.72 27.67 2.34
C LEU A 232 -10.69 28.75 1.99
N LEU A 233 -9.60 28.40 1.32
CA LEU A 233 -8.60 29.40 0.93
C LEU A 233 -9.19 30.48 0.01
N ALA A 234 -10.14 30.11 -0.86
CA ALA A 234 -10.88 31.05 -1.68
C ALA A 234 -11.84 31.93 -0.85
N GLU A 235 -12.59 31.35 0.09
CA GLU A 235 -13.48 32.07 1.00
C GLU A 235 -12.74 33.15 1.81
N TYR A 236 -11.54 32.83 2.28
CA TYR A 236 -10.67 33.77 3.01
C TYR A 236 -9.91 34.76 2.11
N GLY A 237 -10.10 34.69 0.78
CA GLY A 237 -9.45 35.59 -0.18
C GLY A 237 -7.96 35.33 -0.39
N PHE A 238 -7.43 34.18 0.06
CA PHE A 238 -6.05 33.77 -0.20
C PHE A 238 -5.84 33.27 -1.64
N LEU A 239 -6.91 32.83 -2.30
CA LEU A 239 -6.90 32.50 -3.73
C LEU A 239 -7.61 33.61 -4.51
N GLN A 240 -6.85 34.41 -5.26
CA GLN A 240 -7.44 35.26 -6.30
C GLN A 240 -7.91 34.35 -7.46
N SER A 241 -9.03 34.74 -8.07
CA SER A 241 -9.84 33.95 -9.01
C SER A 241 -9.08 33.00 -9.94
N ARG A 242 -9.50 31.72 -9.87
CA ARG A 242 -9.27 30.60 -10.80
C ARG A 242 -7.84 30.06 -10.90
N PHE A 243 -7.53 29.10 -10.03
CA PHE A 243 -6.75 27.96 -10.48
C PHE A 243 -7.61 27.21 -11.51
N GLU A 244 -7.45 27.50 -12.80
CA GLU A 244 -7.90 26.58 -13.82
C GLU A 244 -7.08 25.29 -13.67
N PRO A 245 -7.70 24.14 -13.36
CA PRO A 245 -6.98 22.89 -13.37
C PRO A 245 -6.38 22.76 -14.78
N ARG A 246 -5.05 22.61 -14.87
CA ARG A 246 -4.43 22.21 -16.13
C ARG A 246 -5.12 20.91 -16.53
N SER A 247 -5.83 20.96 -17.65
CA SER A 247 -6.43 19.78 -18.26
C SER A 247 -5.33 18.75 -18.57
N PRO A 248 -5.67 17.44 -18.54
CA PRO A 248 -4.70 16.36 -18.71
C PRO A 248 -3.90 16.47 -20.02
#